data_AF-A0A2G9XZ96-F1
#
_entry.id   AF-A0A2G9XZ96-F1
#
_cell.length_a   1.000
_cell.length_b   1.000
_cell.length_c   1.000
_cell.angle_alpha   90.00
_cell.angle_beta   90.00
_cell.angle_gamma   90.00
#
_symmetry.space_group_name_H-M   'P 1'
#
loop_
_entity.id
_entity.type
_entity.pdbx_description
1 polymer ?
#
loop_
_entity_poly.entity_id
_entity_poly.type
_entity_poly.pdbx_seq_one_letter_code
_entity_poly.pdbx_strand_id
1 'polypeptide(L)'
;MRPKTISVLTILMFFGCAVRNEAVRVREQLNYIEKSNRRIEGEINQLDSLSMEEIELIMRFRAQQGEALSRIEENIESLRNAVNELSGISIPQKADTSISSDVYSIAYSDYLQGNYDLSISGLLTYINSIPKLDEARYLLGECYFEKEDYIYAIKSFDMVVQSHPQSKRAPTSLYKTGKIYETMGDTVSANQYFKRLSSDYPNSPEAALLRDVKQ
;
A
#
# COMPACT_ATOMS: atom_id res chain seq x y z
N MET A 1 16.73 64.67 47.05
CA MET A 1 16.49 63.25 46.70
C MET A 1 17.70 62.75 45.91
N ARG A 2 18.53 61.87 46.48
CA ARG A 2 19.68 61.29 45.75
C ARG A 2 19.18 60.10 44.88
N PRO A 3 19.54 60.02 43.60
CA PRO A 3 19.13 58.91 42.74
C PRO A 3 19.82 57.61 43.21
N LYS A 4 19.05 56.53 43.33
CA LYS A 4 19.59 55.19 43.60
C LYS A 4 20.32 54.70 42.35
N THR A 5 21.64 54.81 42.32
CA THR A 5 22.47 54.21 41.27
C THR A 5 22.49 52.70 41.46
N ILE A 6 21.72 51.97 40.64
CA ILE A 6 21.78 50.51 40.58
C ILE A 6 23.15 50.16 39.97
N SER A 7 23.96 49.38 40.70
CA SER A 7 25.29 49.00 40.26
C SER A 7 25.22 48.15 39.00
N VAL A 8 26.06 48.42 38.01
CA VAL A 8 26.21 47.58 36.80
C VAL A 8 26.47 46.11 37.18
N LEU A 9 27.13 45.89 38.33
CA LEU A 9 27.40 44.58 38.90
C LEU A 9 26.11 43.82 39.29
N THR A 10 25.10 44.53 39.80
CA THR A 10 23.81 43.91 40.14
C THR A 10 23.01 43.55 38.89
N ILE A 11 23.05 44.37 37.84
CA ILE A 11 22.37 44.05 36.57
C ILE A 11 23.02 42.81 35.93
N LEU A 12 24.34 42.73 35.90
CA LEU A 12 25.08 41.56 35.39
C LEU A 12 24.80 40.28 36.19
N MET A 13 24.67 40.36 37.52
CA MET A 13 24.30 39.20 38.34
C MET A 13 22.87 38.71 38.06
N PHE A 14 21.90 39.62 37.94
CA PHE A 14 20.51 39.25 37.66
C PHE A 14 20.35 38.66 36.24
N PHE A 15 21.00 39.25 35.24
CA PHE A 15 21.05 38.68 33.88
C PHE A 15 21.74 37.31 33.86
N GLY A 16 22.84 37.14 34.59
CA GLY A 16 23.53 35.85 34.71
C GLY A 16 22.67 34.75 35.34
N CYS A 17 21.88 35.07 36.37
CA CYS A 17 20.94 34.12 36.98
C CYS A 17 19.77 33.77 36.06
N ALA A 18 19.21 34.75 35.31
CA ALA A 18 18.12 34.51 34.38
C ALA A 18 18.54 33.57 33.23
N VAL A 19 19.68 33.87 32.59
CA VAL A 19 20.23 33.03 31.51
C VAL A 19 20.61 31.63 32.01
N ARG A 20 21.14 31.52 33.23
CA ARG A 20 21.45 30.22 33.85
C ARG A 20 20.19 29.39 34.10
N ASN A 21 19.10 30.01 34.56
CA ASN A 21 17.82 29.32 34.77
C ASN A 21 17.15 28.88 33.46
N GLU A 22 17.31 29.64 32.37
CA GLU A 22 16.85 29.22 31.05
C GLU A 22 17.71 28.08 30.49
N ALA A 23 19.03 28.14 30.65
CA ALA A 23 19.94 27.07 30.22
C ALA A 23 19.67 25.74 30.94
N VAL A 24 19.28 25.78 32.22
CA VAL A 24 18.86 24.60 32.98
C VAL A 24 17.54 24.03 32.43
N ARG A 25 16.54 24.88 32.18
CA ARG A 25 15.25 24.45 31.60
C ARG A 25 15.40 23.81 30.21
N VAL A 26 16.22 24.42 29.35
CA VAL A 26 16.53 23.86 28.02
C VAL A 26 17.22 22.50 28.15
N ARG A 27 18.12 22.33 29.12
CA ARG A 27 18.79 21.04 29.36
C ARG A 27 17.82 19.97 29.85
N GLU A 28 16.88 20.31 30.71
CA GLU A 28 15.83 19.38 31.15
C GLU A 28 14.94 18.95 29.99
N GLN A 29 14.54 19.88 29.13
CA GLN A 29 13.78 19.57 27.92
C GLN A 29 14.57 18.69 26.95
N LEU A 30 15.86 18.97 26.74
CA LEU A 30 16.73 18.13 25.92
C LEU A 30 16.82 16.70 26.46
N ASN A 31 17.03 16.55 27.77
CA ASN A 31 17.07 15.23 28.41
C ASN A 31 15.73 14.48 28.26
N TYR A 32 14.61 15.19 28.36
CA TYR A 32 13.29 14.61 28.15
C TYR A 32 13.10 14.14 26.71
N ILE A 33 13.45 14.98 25.73
CA ILE A 33 13.38 14.66 24.30
C ILE A 33 14.28 13.47 23.97
N GLU A 34 15.50 13.44 24.46
CA GLU A 34 16.43 12.33 24.21
C GLU A 34 15.90 11.01 24.79
N LYS A 35 15.33 11.04 26.00
CA LYS A 35 14.69 9.87 26.61
C LYS A 35 13.47 9.42 25.81
N SER A 36 12.68 10.37 25.31
CA SER A 36 11.54 10.08 24.43
C SER A 36 11.99 9.45 23.11
N ASN A 37 13.05 9.97 22.49
CA ASN A 37 13.59 9.43 21.24
C ASN A 37 14.08 7.99 21.43
N ARG A 38 14.85 7.71 22.49
CA ARG A 38 15.27 6.32 22.79
C ARG A 38 14.09 5.38 23.00
N ARG A 39 13.00 5.86 23.60
CA ARG A 39 11.79 5.05 23.77
C ARG A 39 11.14 4.77 22.42
N ILE A 40 10.97 5.79 21.58
CA ILE A 40 10.41 5.65 20.23
C ILE A 40 11.26 4.69 19.39
N GLU A 41 12.59 4.81 19.44
CA GLU A 41 13.50 3.87 18.76
C GLU A 41 13.31 2.42 19.23
N GLY A 42 13.09 2.22 20.54
CA GLY A 42 12.75 0.91 21.08
C GLY A 42 11.43 0.35 20.56
N GLU A 43 10.39 1.19 20.51
CA GLU A 43 9.07 0.84 19.97
C GLU A 43 9.13 0.55 18.46
N ILE A 44 9.91 1.30 17.68
CA ILE A 44 10.15 1.06 16.24
C ILE A 44 10.82 -0.30 16.03
N ASN A 45 11.90 -0.60 16.78
CA ASN A 45 12.59 -1.88 16.64
C ASN A 45 11.68 -3.07 17.00
N GLN A 46 10.79 -2.90 17.97
CA GLN A 46 9.77 -3.91 18.30
C GLN A 46 8.76 -4.07 17.16
N LEU A 47 8.27 -2.97 16.59
CA LEU A 47 7.35 -2.98 15.45
C LEU A 47 7.99 -3.65 14.22
N ASP A 48 9.26 -3.36 13.94
CA ASP A 48 10.01 -3.99 12.86
C ASP A 48 10.10 -5.50 13.06
N SER A 49 10.38 -5.95 14.29
CA SER A 49 10.44 -7.40 14.60
C SER A 49 9.09 -8.10 14.42
N LEU A 50 7.99 -7.47 14.85
CA LEU A 50 6.64 -7.99 14.67
C LEU A 50 6.25 -8.03 13.18
N SER A 51 6.58 -6.98 12.43
CA SER A 51 6.31 -6.93 10.99
C SER A 51 7.05 -8.04 10.24
N MET A 52 8.27 -8.38 10.67
CA MET A 52 9.06 -9.45 10.07
C MET A 52 8.45 -10.83 10.36
N GLU A 53 7.93 -11.05 11.58
CA GLU A 53 7.25 -12.28 11.98
C GLU A 53 5.95 -12.49 11.19
N GLU A 54 5.17 -11.42 10.97
CA GLU A 54 3.97 -11.44 10.12
C GLU A 54 4.30 -11.78 8.66
N ILE A 55 5.36 -11.16 8.12
CA ILE A 55 5.83 -11.44 6.76
C ILE A 55 6.26 -12.90 6.62
N GLU A 56 6.99 -13.43 7.60
CA GLU A 56 7.42 -14.83 7.60
C GLU A 56 6.23 -15.80 7.66
N LEU A 57 5.23 -15.51 8.48
CA LEU A 57 4.00 -16.28 8.56
C LEU A 57 3.27 -16.31 7.21
N ILE A 58 3.15 -15.15 6.55
CA ILE A 58 2.54 -15.04 5.22
C ILE A 58 3.33 -15.86 4.19
N MET A 59 4.67 -15.81 4.22
CA MET A 59 5.50 -16.59 3.30
C MET A 59 5.34 -18.09 3.51
N ARG A 60 5.35 -18.57 4.76
CA ARG A 60 5.16 -19.99 5.09
C ARG A 60 3.78 -20.49 4.65
N PHE A 61 2.74 -19.71 4.92
CA PHE A 61 1.37 -20.05 4.51
C PHE A 61 1.25 -20.13 2.99
N ARG A 62 1.85 -19.17 2.25
CA ARG A 62 1.88 -19.20 0.77
C ARG A 62 2.65 -20.41 0.24
N ALA A 63 3.79 -20.77 0.84
CA ALA A 63 4.55 -21.94 0.45
C ALA A 63 3.74 -23.23 0.64
N GLN A 64 3.05 -23.36 1.78
CA GLN A 64 2.17 -24.50 2.07
C GLN A 64 1.00 -24.59 1.08
N GLN A 65 0.39 -23.45 0.73
CA GLN A 65 -0.65 -23.40 -0.30
C GLN A 65 -0.13 -23.81 -1.68
N GLY A 66 1.08 -23.39 -2.06
CA GLY A 66 1.71 -23.78 -3.32
C GLY A 66 1.93 -25.29 -3.44
N GLU A 67 2.39 -25.93 -2.36
CA GLU A 67 2.57 -27.39 -2.33
C GLU A 67 1.22 -28.14 -2.44
N ALA A 68 0.20 -27.66 -1.72
CA ALA A 68 -1.15 -28.23 -1.79
C ALA A 68 -1.75 -28.10 -3.21
N LEU A 69 -1.55 -26.96 -3.87
CA LEU A 69 -1.97 -26.73 -5.25
C LEU A 69 -1.27 -27.69 -6.22
N SER A 70 0.06 -27.84 -6.11
CA SER A 70 0.81 -28.76 -6.97
C SER A 70 0.31 -30.21 -6.87
N ARG A 71 -0.03 -30.67 -5.66
CA ARG A 71 -0.60 -32.02 -5.44
C ARG A 71 -1.99 -32.17 -6.06
N ILE A 72 -2.81 -31.11 -5.99
CA ILE A 72 -4.15 -31.11 -6.61
C ILE A 72 -4.01 -31.13 -8.13
N GLU A 73 -3.10 -30.35 -8.71
CA GLU A 73 -2.84 -30.33 -10.15
C GLU A 73 -2.38 -31.71 -10.64
N GLU A 74 -1.46 -32.36 -9.93
CA GLU A 74 -1.00 -33.72 -10.24
C GLU A 74 -2.15 -34.75 -10.19
N ASN A 75 -3.00 -34.66 -9.17
CA ASN A 75 -4.19 -35.53 -9.05
C ASN A 75 -5.20 -35.28 -10.19
N ILE A 76 -5.44 -34.01 -10.56
CA ILE A 76 -6.33 -33.65 -11.67
C ILE A 76 -5.80 -34.21 -13.00
N GLU A 77 -4.49 -34.11 -13.24
CA GLU A 77 -3.88 -34.64 -14.46
C GLU A 77 -3.93 -36.18 -14.51
N SER A 78 -3.68 -36.84 -13.38
CA SER A 78 -3.84 -38.29 -13.26
C SER A 78 -5.28 -38.74 -13.54
N LEU A 79 -6.27 -38.06 -12.95
CA LEU A 79 -7.68 -38.34 -13.18
C LEU A 79 -8.09 -38.07 -14.64
N ARG A 80 -7.59 -36.99 -15.26
CA ARG A 80 -7.82 -36.71 -16.68
C ARG A 80 -7.31 -37.83 -17.57
N ASN A 81 -6.10 -38.32 -17.32
CA ASN A 81 -5.51 -39.42 -18.10
C ASN A 81 -6.33 -40.70 -17.93
N ALA A 82 -6.74 -41.04 -16.71
CA ALA A 82 -7.62 -42.18 -16.46
C ALA A 82 -8.99 -42.05 -17.16
N VAL A 83 -9.58 -40.85 -17.19
CA VAL A 83 -10.85 -40.60 -17.88
C VAL A 83 -10.70 -40.67 -19.40
N ASN A 84 -9.61 -40.17 -19.96
CA ASN A 84 -9.32 -40.26 -21.40
C ASN A 84 -9.14 -41.73 -21.85
N GLU A 85 -8.50 -42.56 -21.02
CA GLU A 85 -8.36 -44.00 -21.26
C GLU A 85 -9.71 -44.74 -21.20
N LEU A 86 -10.62 -44.31 -20.32
CA LEU A 86 -11.93 -44.97 -20.13
C LEU A 86 -13.02 -44.53 -21.12
N SER A 87 -12.97 -43.30 -21.62
CA SER A 87 -14.07 -42.72 -22.39
C SER A 87 -13.87 -42.75 -23.91
N GLY A 88 -12.65 -42.96 -24.41
CA GLY A 88 -12.34 -42.86 -25.85
C GLY A 88 -12.65 -41.49 -26.46
N ILE A 89 -13.03 -40.52 -25.63
CA ILE A 89 -13.32 -39.14 -25.99
C ILE A 89 -12.09 -38.33 -25.58
N SER A 90 -11.46 -37.68 -26.55
CA SER A 90 -10.40 -36.71 -26.29
C SER A 90 -11.01 -35.51 -25.55
N ILE A 91 -10.87 -35.45 -24.22
CA ILE A 91 -11.15 -34.22 -23.49
C ILE A 91 -10.10 -33.19 -23.95
N PRO A 92 -10.49 -32.02 -24.48
CA PRO A 92 -9.55 -31.05 -24.99
C PRO A 92 -8.49 -30.67 -23.96
N GLN A 93 -7.26 -30.66 -24.44
CA GLN A 93 -6.03 -30.40 -23.71
C GLN A 93 -5.93 -28.91 -23.37
N LYS A 94 -5.65 -28.61 -22.09
CA LYS A 94 -5.42 -27.27 -21.51
C LYS A 94 -6.72 -26.46 -21.36
N ALA A 95 -7.04 -26.08 -20.12
CA ALA A 95 -8.12 -25.15 -19.80
C ALA A 95 -7.96 -23.89 -20.65
N ASP A 96 -8.80 -23.80 -21.68
CA ASP A 96 -8.74 -22.81 -22.73
C ASP A 96 -8.76 -21.40 -22.17
N THR A 97 -8.07 -20.52 -22.87
CA THR A 97 -8.10 -19.05 -22.73
C THR A 97 -9.53 -18.45 -22.73
N SER A 98 -10.56 -19.26 -23.05
CA SER A 98 -11.99 -18.95 -22.91
C SER A 98 -12.47 -18.84 -21.45
N ILE A 99 -11.89 -19.58 -20.49
CA ILE A 99 -12.28 -19.47 -19.07
C ILE A 99 -11.80 -18.13 -18.49
N SER A 100 -10.68 -17.61 -19.00
CA SER A 100 -10.08 -16.36 -18.53
C SER A 100 -10.95 -15.14 -18.87
N SER A 101 -11.44 -15.01 -20.11
CA SER A 101 -12.31 -13.86 -20.46
C SER A 101 -13.64 -13.86 -19.72
N ASP A 102 -14.22 -15.04 -19.52
CA ASP A 102 -15.55 -15.18 -18.89
C ASP A 102 -15.49 -14.80 -17.41
N VAL A 103 -14.45 -15.25 -16.67
CA VAL A 103 -14.27 -14.91 -15.25
C VAL A 103 -14.09 -13.41 -15.03
N TYR A 104 -13.31 -12.73 -15.88
CA TYR A 104 -13.20 -11.26 -15.78
C TYR A 104 -14.53 -10.56 -16.05
N SER A 105 -15.29 -11.02 -17.06
CA SER A 105 -16.58 -10.41 -17.41
C SER A 105 -17.61 -10.56 -16.28
N ILE A 106 -17.64 -11.73 -15.62
CA ILE A 106 -18.49 -11.99 -14.45
C ILE A 106 -18.08 -11.08 -13.30
N ALA A 107 -16.79 -11.04 -12.97
CA ALA A 107 -16.30 -10.21 -11.88
C ALA A 107 -16.53 -8.71 -12.14
N TYR A 108 -16.42 -8.26 -13.39
CA TYR A 108 -16.76 -6.89 -13.76
C TYR A 108 -18.26 -6.61 -13.64
N SER A 109 -19.12 -7.56 -14.05
CA SER A 109 -20.56 -7.46 -13.83
C SER A 109 -20.89 -7.37 -12.34
N ASP A 110 -20.25 -8.18 -11.49
CA ASP A 110 -20.43 -8.14 -10.04
C ASP A 110 -20.00 -6.79 -9.47
N TYR A 111 -18.88 -6.23 -9.93
CA TYR A 111 -18.46 -4.87 -9.56
C TYR A 111 -19.51 -3.82 -9.92
N LEU A 112 -20.07 -3.86 -11.13
CA LEU A 112 -21.11 -2.92 -11.57
C LEU A 112 -22.41 -3.06 -10.76
N GLN A 113 -22.67 -4.25 -10.21
CA GLN A 113 -23.81 -4.52 -9.34
C GLN A 113 -23.54 -4.17 -7.87
N GLY A 114 -22.32 -3.74 -7.52
CA GLY A 114 -21.90 -3.46 -6.14
C GLY A 114 -21.56 -4.73 -5.32
N ASN A 115 -21.53 -5.90 -5.96
CA ASN A 115 -21.17 -7.17 -5.35
C ASN A 115 -19.65 -7.31 -5.24
N TYR A 116 -19.02 -6.39 -4.49
CA TYR A 116 -17.56 -6.26 -4.46
C TYR A 116 -16.84 -7.52 -3.95
N ASP A 117 -17.40 -8.25 -2.98
CA ASP A 117 -16.79 -9.49 -2.46
C ASP A 117 -16.74 -10.60 -3.52
N LEU A 118 -17.81 -10.76 -4.30
CA LEU A 118 -17.86 -11.71 -5.42
C LEU A 118 -16.90 -11.28 -6.52
N SER A 119 -16.88 -9.99 -6.85
CA SER A 119 -15.95 -9.41 -7.82
C SER A 119 -14.49 -9.66 -7.41
N ILE A 120 -14.12 -9.41 -6.15
CA ILE A 120 -12.78 -9.67 -5.62
C ILE A 120 -12.39 -11.13 -5.79
N SER A 121 -13.28 -12.06 -5.42
CA SER A 121 -13.01 -13.50 -5.54
C SER A 121 -12.76 -13.91 -7.00
N GLY A 122 -13.61 -13.44 -7.93
CA GLY A 122 -13.46 -13.65 -9.36
C GLY A 122 -12.17 -13.05 -9.91
N LEU A 123 -11.82 -11.83 -9.50
CA LEU A 123 -10.60 -11.14 -9.95
C LEU A 123 -9.33 -11.82 -9.44
N LEU A 124 -9.30 -12.27 -8.19
CA LEU A 124 -8.17 -13.03 -7.65
C LEU A 124 -7.97 -14.34 -8.41
N THR A 125 -9.06 -15.00 -8.78
CA THR A 125 -9.03 -16.21 -9.61
C THR A 125 -8.49 -15.92 -11.00
N TYR A 126 -8.93 -14.81 -11.62
CA TYR A 126 -8.44 -14.36 -12.92
C TYR A 126 -6.94 -14.03 -12.89
N ILE A 127 -6.49 -13.23 -11.92
CA ILE A 127 -5.10 -12.74 -11.80
C ILE A 127 -4.10 -13.89 -11.62
N ASN A 128 -4.51 -14.99 -10.98
CA ASN A 128 -3.66 -16.17 -10.79
C ASN A 128 -3.56 -17.05 -12.05
N SER A 129 -4.41 -16.85 -13.08
CA SER A 129 -4.58 -17.80 -14.18
C SER A 129 -3.83 -17.47 -15.49
N ILE A 130 -3.77 -16.23 -16.00
CA ILE A 130 -3.11 -15.84 -17.28
C ILE A 130 -2.76 -14.32 -17.28
N PRO A 131 -1.68 -13.86 -17.96
CA PRO A 131 -1.25 -12.45 -17.90
C PRO A 131 -1.99 -11.50 -18.87
N LYS A 132 -2.89 -10.69 -18.31
CA LYS A 132 -3.23 -9.28 -18.64
C LYS A 132 -3.64 -8.61 -17.32
N LEU A 133 -2.64 -8.44 -16.47
CA LEU A 133 -2.78 -8.23 -15.02
C LEU A 133 -3.23 -6.81 -14.65
N ASP A 134 -2.98 -5.82 -15.50
CA ASP A 134 -3.13 -4.41 -15.14
C ASP A 134 -4.59 -3.98 -14.96
N GLU A 135 -5.46 -4.33 -15.90
CA GLU A 135 -6.88 -3.97 -15.83
C GLU A 135 -7.59 -4.70 -14.67
N ALA A 136 -7.34 -6.00 -14.51
CA ALA A 136 -7.92 -6.78 -13.43
C ALA A 136 -7.41 -6.37 -12.05
N ARG A 137 -6.11 -6.05 -11.93
CA ARG A 137 -5.55 -5.53 -10.67
C ARG A 137 -6.03 -4.12 -10.35
N TYR A 138 -6.22 -3.29 -11.37
CA TYR A 138 -6.83 -1.98 -11.19
C TYR A 138 -8.26 -2.13 -10.65
N LEU A 139 -9.08 -2.97 -11.30
CA LEU A 139 -10.46 -3.22 -10.86
C LEU A 139 -10.52 -3.85 -9.46
N LEU A 140 -9.56 -4.70 -9.11
CA LEU A 140 -9.43 -5.24 -7.75
C LEU A 140 -9.17 -4.12 -6.73
N GLY A 141 -8.31 -3.17 -7.07
CA GLY A 141 -8.10 -1.95 -6.27
C GLY A 141 -9.37 -1.12 -6.13
N GLU A 142 -10.15 -0.96 -7.20
CA GLU A 142 -11.45 -0.27 -7.15
C GLU A 142 -12.42 -0.99 -6.20
N CYS A 143 -12.52 -2.32 -6.27
CA CYS A 143 -13.40 -3.07 -5.38
C CYS A 143 -13.02 -2.87 -3.91
N TYR A 144 -11.73 -2.92 -3.57
CA TYR A 144 -11.28 -2.65 -2.21
C TYR A 144 -11.50 -1.19 -1.80
N PHE A 145 -11.35 -0.24 -2.72
CA PHE A 145 -11.63 1.17 -2.46
C PHE A 145 -13.10 1.41 -2.11
N GLU A 146 -14.03 0.84 -2.90
CA GLU A 146 -15.48 0.95 -2.63
C GLU A 146 -15.89 0.28 -1.31
N LYS A 147 -15.11 -0.71 -0.85
CA LYS A 147 -15.27 -1.35 0.47
C LYS A 147 -14.57 -0.60 1.60
N GLU A 148 -13.91 0.52 1.33
CA GLU A 148 -13.07 1.26 2.28
C GLU A 148 -11.86 0.46 2.83
N ASP A 149 -11.52 -0.66 2.18
CA ASP A 149 -10.34 -1.48 2.47
C ASP A 149 -9.09 -0.84 1.85
N TYR A 150 -8.76 0.36 2.31
CA TYR A 150 -7.74 1.23 1.73
C TYR A 150 -6.35 0.58 1.62
N ILE A 151 -5.96 -0.26 2.59
CA ILE A 151 -4.67 -0.97 2.58
C ILE A 151 -4.58 -1.91 1.37
N TYR A 152 -5.63 -2.70 1.11
CA TYR A 152 -5.66 -3.63 -0.02
C TYR A 152 -5.85 -2.90 -1.36
N ALA A 153 -6.60 -1.79 -1.35
CA ALA A 153 -6.74 -0.93 -2.52
C ALA A 153 -5.40 -0.38 -2.97
N ILE A 154 -4.65 0.27 -2.05
CA ILE A 154 -3.31 0.82 -2.32
C ILE A 154 -2.39 -0.27 -2.86
N LYS A 155 -2.33 -1.43 -2.19
CA LYS A 155 -1.48 -2.55 -2.62
C LYS A 155 -1.82 -3.01 -4.04
N SER A 156 -3.10 -3.08 -4.39
CA SER A 156 -3.55 -3.50 -5.72
C SER A 156 -3.16 -2.48 -6.79
N PHE A 157 -3.35 -1.18 -6.52
CA PHE A 157 -2.95 -0.09 -7.41
C PHE A 157 -1.43 -0.03 -7.59
N ASP A 158 -0.65 -0.18 -6.52
CA ASP A 158 0.81 -0.19 -6.60
C ASP A 158 1.34 -1.32 -7.46
N MET A 159 0.71 -2.51 -7.39
CA MET A 159 1.08 -3.63 -8.27
C MET A 159 0.83 -3.31 -9.75
N VAL A 160 -0.19 -2.52 -10.09
CA VAL A 160 -0.40 -2.03 -11.47
C VAL A 160 0.81 -1.19 -11.91
N VAL A 161 1.22 -0.24 -11.08
CA VAL A 161 2.34 0.68 -11.39
C VAL A 161 3.67 -0.06 -11.48
N GLN A 162 3.91 -1.01 -10.57
CA GLN A 162 5.17 -1.75 -10.50
C GLN A 162 5.30 -2.79 -11.63
N SER A 163 4.24 -3.54 -11.91
CA SER A 163 4.27 -4.62 -12.90
C SER A 163 3.98 -4.13 -14.32
N HIS A 164 3.20 -3.06 -14.47
CA HIS A 164 2.76 -2.55 -15.77
C HIS A 164 2.90 -1.02 -15.85
N PRO A 165 4.11 -0.46 -15.72
CA PRO A 165 4.31 0.99 -15.73
C PRO A 165 3.94 1.66 -17.07
N GLN A 166 3.83 0.91 -18.17
CA GLN A 166 3.37 1.46 -19.47
C GLN A 166 1.85 1.36 -19.66
N SER A 167 1.13 0.81 -18.68
CA SER A 167 -0.32 0.69 -18.75
C SER A 167 -0.99 2.06 -18.66
N LYS A 168 -2.10 2.23 -19.39
CA LYS A 168 -2.99 3.38 -19.22
C LYS A 168 -3.57 3.47 -17.80
N ARG A 169 -3.59 2.35 -17.06
CA ARG A 169 -4.05 2.31 -15.66
C ARG A 169 -2.99 2.75 -14.66
N ALA A 170 -1.70 2.74 -15.02
CA ALA A 170 -0.64 3.13 -14.09
C ALA A 170 -0.77 4.58 -13.57
N PRO A 171 -0.99 5.61 -14.40
CA PRO A 171 -1.22 6.97 -13.89
C PRO A 171 -2.51 7.07 -13.04
N THR A 172 -3.60 6.41 -13.46
CA THR A 172 -4.84 6.37 -12.68
C THR A 172 -4.66 5.72 -11.31
N SER A 173 -3.91 4.61 -11.24
CA SER A 173 -3.57 3.93 -10.01
C SER A 173 -2.77 4.83 -9.05
N LEU A 174 -1.74 5.54 -9.54
CA LEU A 174 -0.98 6.49 -8.72
C LEU A 174 -1.86 7.62 -8.18
N TYR A 175 -2.74 8.16 -9.02
CA TYR A 175 -3.68 9.20 -8.60
C TYR A 175 -4.62 8.71 -7.50
N LYS A 176 -5.22 7.52 -7.69
CA LYS A 176 -6.13 6.91 -6.70
C LYS A 176 -5.42 6.59 -5.39
N THR A 177 -4.22 6.02 -5.43
CA THR A 177 -3.41 5.81 -4.23
C THR A 177 -3.17 7.12 -3.47
N GLY A 178 -2.80 8.20 -4.17
CA GLY A 178 -2.64 9.52 -3.56
C GLY A 178 -3.94 10.02 -2.90
N LYS A 179 -5.08 9.90 -3.58
CA LYS A 179 -6.41 10.26 -3.04
C LYS A 179 -6.79 9.44 -1.81
N ILE A 180 -6.44 8.16 -1.78
CA ILE A 180 -6.68 7.30 -0.61
C ILE A 180 -5.86 7.81 0.58
N TYR A 181 -4.57 8.10 0.39
CA TYR A 181 -3.74 8.67 1.45
C TYR A 181 -4.26 10.04 1.94
N GLU A 182 -4.78 10.90 1.07
CA GLU A 182 -5.45 12.13 1.50
C GLU A 182 -6.68 11.84 2.37
N THR A 183 -7.48 10.85 1.98
CA THR A 183 -8.68 10.44 2.72
C THR A 183 -8.33 9.89 4.10
N MET A 184 -7.20 9.20 4.22
CA MET A 184 -6.64 8.73 5.49
C MET A 184 -5.96 9.84 6.32
N GLY A 185 -5.86 11.07 5.79
CA GLY A 185 -5.17 12.19 6.44
C GLY A 185 -3.65 12.17 6.33
N ASP A 186 -3.06 11.18 5.66
CA ASP A 186 -1.62 11.09 5.39
C ASP A 186 -1.25 11.93 4.16
N THR A 187 -1.23 13.24 4.39
CA THR A 187 -0.85 14.23 3.38
C THR A 187 0.59 14.08 2.90
N VAL A 188 1.48 13.48 3.70
CA VAL A 188 2.88 13.28 3.33
C VAL A 188 2.96 12.21 2.24
N SER A 189 2.38 11.04 2.47
CA SER A 189 2.33 9.96 1.50
C SER A 189 1.56 10.38 0.25
N ALA A 190 0.40 11.03 0.40
CA ALA A 190 -0.37 11.55 -0.73
C ALA A 190 0.47 12.41 -1.67
N ASN A 191 1.20 13.38 -1.11
CA ASN A 191 2.08 14.25 -1.89
C ASN A 191 3.22 13.50 -2.58
N GLN A 192 3.75 12.42 -1.99
CA GLN A 192 4.77 11.59 -2.63
C GLN A 192 4.20 10.90 -3.89
N TYR A 193 3.01 10.31 -3.80
CA TYR A 193 2.34 9.68 -4.94
C TYR A 193 1.97 10.68 -6.03
N PHE A 194 1.49 11.87 -5.68
CA PHE A 194 1.19 12.93 -6.66
C PHE A 194 2.44 13.48 -7.36
N LYS A 195 3.54 13.64 -6.62
CA LYS A 195 4.84 14.02 -7.21
C LYS A 195 5.31 12.96 -8.20
N ARG A 196 5.21 11.69 -7.81
CA ARG A 196 5.57 10.56 -8.67
C ARG A 196 4.71 10.51 -9.92
N LEU A 197 3.40 10.71 -9.82
CA LEU A 197 2.49 10.82 -10.97
C LEU A 197 2.91 11.95 -11.93
N SER A 198 3.24 13.13 -11.39
CA SER A 198 3.65 14.29 -12.18
C SER A 198 5.02 14.09 -12.86
N SER A 199 5.91 13.31 -12.23
CA SER A 199 7.25 13.01 -12.73
C SER A 199 7.24 11.89 -13.77
N ASP A 200 6.60 10.77 -13.44
CA ASP A 200 6.66 9.53 -14.21
C ASP A 200 5.64 9.56 -15.38
N TYR A 201 4.53 10.29 -15.23
CA TYR A 201 3.45 10.38 -16.24
C TYR A 201 3.01 11.83 -16.52
N PRO A 202 3.93 12.74 -16.91
CA PRO A 202 3.65 14.18 -17.02
C PRO A 202 2.59 14.58 -18.04
N ASN A 203 2.31 13.69 -19.01
CA ASN A 203 1.33 13.89 -20.09
C ASN A 203 0.01 13.14 -19.86
N SER A 204 -0.15 12.49 -18.71
CA SER A 204 -1.40 11.80 -18.37
C SER A 204 -2.51 12.80 -18.01
N PRO A 205 -3.79 12.48 -18.28
CA PRO A 205 -4.92 13.28 -17.81
C PRO A 205 -4.88 13.51 -16.29
N GLU A 206 -4.48 12.50 -15.52
CA GLU A 206 -4.41 12.56 -14.06
C GLU A 206 -3.32 13.52 -13.57
N ALA A 207 -2.17 13.58 -14.25
CA ALA A 207 -1.15 14.58 -13.94
C ALA A 207 -1.60 16.01 -14.26
N ALA A 208 -2.50 16.19 -15.23
CA ALA A 208 -3.09 17.51 -15.51
C ALA A 208 -4.00 17.97 -14.35
N LEU A 209 -4.80 17.07 -13.77
CA LEU A 209 -5.67 17.39 -12.62
C LEU A 209 -4.90 17.95 -11.42
N LEU A 210 -3.66 17.47 -11.18
CA LEU A 210 -2.84 17.96 -10.07
C LEU A 210 -2.34 19.40 -10.24
N ARG A 211 -2.31 19.92 -11.47
CA ARG A 211 -1.89 21.30 -11.76
C ARG A 211 -3.01 22.29 -11.45
N ASP A 212 -4.25 21.89 -11.66
CA ASP A 212 -5.43 22.74 -11.48
C ASP A 212 -5.78 22.95 -10.00
N VAL A 213 -5.47 21.97 -9.13
CA VAL A 213 -5.72 22.06 -7.67
C VAL A 213 -4.77 23.04 -6.96
N LYS A 214 -3.68 23.48 -7.60
CA LYS A 214 -2.70 24.41 -7.01
C LYS A 214 -2.99 25.91 -7.29
N GLN A 215 -4.17 26.26 -7.79
CA GLN A 215 -4.64 27.65 -7.93
C GLN A 215 -5.59 28.02 -6.79
#